data_AF-A0A518VEJ9-F1
#
_entry.id   AF-A0A518VEJ9-F1
#
_cell.length_a   1.000
_cell.length_b   1.000
_cell.length_c   1.000
_cell.angle_alpha   90.00
_cell.angle_beta   90.00
_cell.angle_gamma   90.00
#
_symmetry.space_group_name_H-M   'P 1'
#
loop_
_entity.id
_entity.type
_entity.pdbx_description
1 polymer ?
#
loop_
_entity_poly.entity_id
_entity_poly.type
_entity_poly.pdbx_seq_one_letter_code
_entity_poly.pdbx_strand_id
1 'polypeptide(L)'
;MHLQSIINGLWDNTWDISIDPGRDIEANTLLLDNSDVVYSQFPNNIFTLDRFPLQIVDNNKFGEVNIFYEKSLDNKSLFDLYNKEEEKFIRLFQLLWTNNSVWVETSLRYNEIESITNEISDDTKKNRLRDLHFELCSKQKNYLELNHFFDLQLFLQLGLREQVSSVFIFETMKFCVWSNFDLNMPVYSGNKSNTELLRLICTTEGLYLR
;
A
#
# COMPACT_ATOMS: atom_id res chain seq x y z
N MET A 1 6.82 20.01 -3.09
CA MET A 1 5.97 20.83 -3.99
C MET A 1 5.14 19.97 -4.94
N HIS A 2 5.71 19.04 -5.72
CA HIS A 2 4.91 18.23 -6.65
C HIS A 2 3.99 17.20 -5.96
N LEU A 3 4.50 16.36 -5.05
CA LEU A 3 3.68 15.33 -4.37
C LEU A 3 2.51 15.92 -3.57
N GLN A 4 2.73 17.02 -2.84
CA GLN A 4 1.66 17.69 -2.09
C GLN A 4 0.51 18.13 -3.01
N SER A 5 0.81 18.64 -4.21
CA SER A 5 -0.22 18.99 -5.18
C SER A 5 -0.99 17.75 -5.68
N ILE A 6 -0.29 16.63 -5.88
CA ILE A 6 -0.91 15.36 -6.27
C ILE A 6 -1.85 14.87 -5.16
N ILE A 7 -1.35 14.88 -3.91
CA ILE A 7 -2.10 14.48 -2.72
C ILE A 7 -3.34 15.36 -2.55
N ASN A 8 -3.20 16.68 -2.63
CA ASN A 8 -4.35 17.59 -2.53
C ASN A 8 -5.35 17.40 -3.68
N GLY A 9 -4.89 16.95 -4.85
CA GLY A 9 -5.74 16.57 -5.98
C GLY A 9 -6.63 15.34 -5.71
N LEU A 10 -6.27 14.45 -4.78
CA LEU A 10 -7.06 13.26 -4.42
C LEU A 10 -8.45 13.61 -3.86
N TRP A 11 -8.58 14.79 -3.26
CA TRP A 11 -9.81 15.33 -2.68
C TRP A 11 -10.17 16.69 -3.30
N ASP A 12 -9.89 16.86 -4.59
CA ASP A 12 -10.33 18.04 -5.37
C ASP A 12 -9.88 19.39 -4.78
N ASN A 13 -8.75 19.40 -4.08
CA ASN A 13 -8.19 20.56 -3.38
C ASN A 13 -9.14 21.18 -2.35
N THR A 14 -10.12 20.43 -1.83
CA THR A 14 -11.05 20.93 -0.79
C THR A 14 -10.40 20.99 0.60
N TRP A 15 -9.26 20.35 0.78
CA TRP A 15 -8.51 20.24 2.02
C TRP A 15 -7.01 20.22 1.73
N ASP A 16 -6.18 20.53 2.71
CA ASP A 16 -4.72 20.43 2.60
C ASP A 16 -4.15 19.86 3.89
N ILE A 17 -3.75 18.59 3.83
CA ILE A 17 -3.20 17.85 4.96
C ILE A 17 -1.90 18.46 5.50
N SER A 18 -1.15 19.23 4.71
CA SER A 18 0.12 19.83 5.14
C SER A 18 -0.05 20.99 6.13
N ILE A 19 -1.26 21.53 6.24
CA ILE A 19 -1.61 22.61 7.17
C ILE A 19 -2.69 22.16 8.16
N ASP A 20 -3.09 20.89 8.13
CA ASP A 20 -4.08 20.36 9.05
C ASP A 20 -3.52 20.38 10.49
N PRO A 21 -4.26 20.93 11.47
CA PRO A 21 -3.80 21.03 12.85
C PRO A 21 -3.69 19.67 13.56
N GLY A 22 -4.36 18.64 13.05
CA GLY A 22 -4.29 17.27 13.58
C GLY A 22 -3.11 16.46 13.03
N ARG A 23 -2.36 16.99 12.06
CA ARG A 23 -1.18 16.30 11.51
C ARG A 23 -0.04 16.25 12.53
N ASP A 24 0.72 15.16 12.47
CA ASP A 24 2.01 15.10 13.11
C ASP A 24 3.01 16.01 12.35
N ILE A 25 3.54 16.99 13.06
CA ILE A 25 4.47 17.98 12.51
C ILE A 25 5.89 17.40 12.41
N GLU A 26 6.20 16.38 13.21
CA GLU A 26 7.49 15.69 13.24
C GLU A 26 7.53 14.49 12.26
N ALA A 27 6.39 14.16 11.65
CA ALA A 27 6.28 13.12 10.64
C ALA A 27 7.22 13.32 9.46
N ASN A 28 7.74 12.20 8.94
CA ASN A 28 8.62 12.17 7.78
C ASN A 28 7.84 12.15 6.46
N THR A 29 6.57 11.78 6.51
CA THR A 29 5.71 11.50 5.36
C THR A 29 4.34 12.15 5.53
N LEU A 30 3.69 12.53 4.42
CA LEU A 30 2.48 13.33 4.47
C LEU A 30 1.22 12.48 4.60
N LEU A 31 1.15 11.33 3.94
CA LEU A 31 0.03 10.39 4.00
C LEU A 31 0.32 9.19 4.89
N LEU A 32 1.54 8.66 4.86
CA LEU A 32 1.86 7.42 5.56
C LEU A 32 1.77 7.60 7.08
N ASP A 33 2.48 8.58 7.64
CA ASP A 33 2.49 8.88 9.08
C ASP A 33 1.19 9.54 9.56
N ASN A 34 0.37 10.09 8.65
CA ASN A 34 -0.84 10.87 8.97
C ASN A 34 -2.13 10.21 8.47
N SER A 35 -2.12 8.87 8.32
CA SER A 35 -3.26 8.12 7.81
C SER A 35 -4.55 8.35 8.62
N ASP A 36 -4.45 8.40 9.95
CA ASP A 36 -5.59 8.67 10.86
C ASP A 36 -6.26 10.03 10.61
N VAL A 37 -5.49 11.04 10.20
CA VAL A 37 -6.03 12.36 9.86
C VAL A 37 -6.90 12.26 8.61
N VAL A 38 -6.42 11.53 7.59
CA VAL A 38 -7.19 11.27 6.37
C VAL A 38 -8.45 10.48 6.69
N TYR A 39 -8.35 9.46 7.54
CA TYR A 39 -9.49 8.63 7.92
C TYR A 39 -10.56 9.42 8.66
N SER A 40 -10.14 10.32 9.54
CA SER A 40 -11.03 11.20 10.30
C SER A 40 -11.68 12.27 9.41
N GLN A 41 -10.95 12.78 8.42
CA GLN A 41 -11.44 13.81 7.51
C GLN A 41 -12.42 13.25 6.47
N PHE A 42 -12.20 12.03 5.98
CA PHE A 42 -13.00 11.41 4.93
C PHE A 42 -13.56 10.03 5.29
N PRO A 43 -14.27 9.88 6.43
CA PRO A 43 -14.66 8.57 6.96
C PRO A 43 -15.56 7.77 6.01
N ASN A 44 -16.35 8.44 5.17
CA ASN A 44 -17.24 7.80 4.20
C ASN A 44 -16.55 7.39 2.89
N ASN A 45 -15.27 7.73 2.74
CA ASN A 45 -14.46 7.45 1.56
C ASN A 45 -13.30 6.50 1.88
N ILE A 46 -13.23 5.99 3.11
CA ILE A 46 -12.28 4.96 3.52
C ILE A 46 -12.95 3.60 3.43
N PHE A 47 -12.24 2.70 2.77
CA PHE A 47 -12.60 1.31 2.58
C PHE A 47 -11.44 0.42 3.03
N THR A 48 -11.67 -0.87 3.09
CA THR A 48 -10.62 -1.88 3.28
C THR A 48 -10.61 -2.83 2.09
N LEU A 49 -9.48 -2.89 1.39
CA LEU A 49 -9.17 -3.95 0.43
C LEU A 49 -8.76 -5.19 1.21
N ASP A 50 -9.46 -6.31 1.01
CA ASP A 50 -9.28 -7.49 1.84
C ASP A 50 -9.66 -8.76 1.10
N ARG A 51 -9.16 -9.91 1.55
CA ARG A 51 -9.52 -11.23 1.02
C ARG A 51 -10.84 -11.76 1.57
N PHE A 52 -11.33 -11.24 2.69
CA PHE A 52 -12.63 -11.63 3.23
C PHE A 52 -13.75 -10.71 2.73
N PRO A 53 -14.97 -11.21 2.47
CA PRO A 53 -16.09 -10.36 2.06
C PRO A 53 -16.68 -9.52 3.21
N LEU A 54 -16.46 -9.93 4.46
CA LEU A 54 -17.00 -9.30 5.67
C LEU A 54 -15.92 -9.22 6.75
N GLN A 55 -16.04 -8.25 7.65
CA GLN A 55 -15.18 -8.16 8.82
C GLN A 55 -15.41 -9.38 9.73
N ILE A 56 -14.33 -10.04 10.12
CA ILE A 56 -14.36 -11.13 11.09
C ILE A 56 -14.37 -10.49 12.49
N VAL A 57 -15.51 -10.56 13.18
CA VAL A 57 -15.72 -9.91 14.49
C VAL A 57 -15.03 -10.68 15.64
N ASP A 58 -14.85 -11.98 15.47
CA ASP A 58 -14.27 -12.86 16.48
C ASP A 58 -12.77 -13.03 16.24
N ASN A 59 -11.95 -12.44 17.13
CA ASN A 59 -10.49 -12.45 17.02
C ASN A 59 -9.88 -13.86 17.08
N ASN A 60 -10.51 -14.81 17.78
CA ASN A 60 -10.01 -16.18 17.82
C ASN A 60 -10.21 -16.85 16.46
N LYS A 61 -11.40 -16.69 15.88
CA LYS A 61 -11.68 -17.19 14.52
C LYS A 61 -10.79 -16.51 13.49
N PHE A 62 -10.56 -15.21 13.61
CA PHE A 62 -9.61 -14.49 12.76
C PHE A 62 -8.22 -15.13 12.84
N GLY A 63 -7.70 -15.38 14.05
CA GLY A 63 -6.40 -16.03 14.24
C GLY A 63 -6.29 -17.42 13.62
N GLU A 64 -7.38 -18.18 13.57
CA GLU A 64 -7.43 -19.53 12.95
C GLU A 64 -7.49 -19.51 11.42
N VAL A 65 -8.19 -18.54 10.84
CA VAL A 65 -8.36 -18.45 9.37
C VAL A 65 -7.38 -17.48 8.72
N ASN A 66 -6.66 -16.69 9.52
CA ASN A 66 -5.69 -15.74 9.00
C ASN A 66 -4.40 -16.40 8.54
N ILE A 67 -3.78 -15.86 7.49
CA ILE A 67 -2.54 -16.37 6.93
C ILE A 67 -1.50 -15.25 7.05
N PHE A 68 -0.73 -15.29 8.13
CA PHE A 68 0.32 -14.32 8.39
C PHE A 68 1.60 -14.73 7.64
N TYR A 69 2.27 -13.77 6.99
CA TYR A 69 3.51 -14.04 6.26
C TYR A 69 4.56 -14.72 7.15
N GLU A 70 4.85 -14.16 8.32
CA GLU A 70 5.86 -14.70 9.25
C GLU A 70 5.58 -16.15 9.65
N LYS A 71 4.32 -16.47 9.99
CA LYS A 71 3.92 -17.84 10.37
C LYS A 71 3.95 -18.81 9.20
N SER A 72 3.93 -18.30 7.97
CA SER A 72 3.98 -19.13 6.77
C SER A 72 5.40 -19.60 6.42
N LEU A 73 6.45 -18.91 6.90
CA LEU A 73 7.84 -19.20 6.55
C LEU A 73 8.29 -20.63 6.90
N ASP A 74 7.77 -21.18 8.01
CA ASP A 74 8.11 -22.52 8.48
C ASP A 74 7.21 -23.63 7.90
N ASN A 75 6.17 -23.28 7.12
CA ASN A 75 5.20 -24.23 6.60
C ASN A 75 4.93 -23.97 5.11
N LYS A 76 5.49 -24.84 4.27
CA LYS A 76 5.36 -24.75 2.81
C LYS A 76 3.91 -24.64 2.33
N SER A 77 2.97 -25.38 2.91
CA SER A 77 1.57 -25.33 2.48
C SER A 77 0.91 -24.00 2.82
N LEU A 78 1.24 -23.40 3.98
CA LEU A 78 0.79 -22.06 4.34
C LEU A 78 1.46 -20.99 3.48
N PHE A 79 2.76 -21.15 3.17
CA PHE A 79 3.49 -20.25 2.29
C PHE A 79 2.91 -20.25 0.87
N ASP A 80 2.62 -21.43 0.32
CA ASP A 80 1.98 -21.57 -1.00
C ASP A 80 0.58 -20.94 -1.02
N LEU A 81 -0.16 -20.99 0.10
CA LEU A 81 -1.45 -20.33 0.25
C LEU A 81 -1.31 -18.80 0.34
N TYR A 82 -0.37 -18.31 1.14
CA TYR A 82 -0.06 -16.89 1.25
C TYR A 82 0.31 -16.30 -0.12
N ASN A 83 1.21 -16.95 -0.86
CA ASN A 83 1.62 -16.50 -2.19
C ASN A 83 0.44 -16.41 -3.18
N LYS A 84 -0.55 -17.31 -3.07
CA LYS A 84 -1.77 -17.22 -3.88
C LYS A 84 -2.63 -16.02 -3.54
N GLU A 85 -2.72 -15.66 -2.26
CA GLU A 85 -3.42 -14.44 -1.85
C GLU A 85 -2.64 -13.18 -2.25
N GLU A 86 -1.32 -13.15 -2.03
CA GLU A 86 -0.42 -12.07 -2.45
C GLU A 86 -0.55 -11.78 -3.96
N GLU A 87 -0.60 -12.82 -4.80
CA GLU A 87 -0.76 -12.71 -6.25
C GLU A 87 -2.06 -11.98 -6.66
N LYS A 88 -3.15 -12.12 -5.89
CA LYS A 88 -4.41 -11.39 -6.17
C LYS A 88 -4.23 -9.88 -5.99
N PHE A 89 -3.53 -9.48 -4.93
CA PHE A 89 -3.20 -8.07 -4.70
C PHE A 89 -2.30 -7.55 -5.82
N ILE A 90 -1.28 -8.32 -6.21
CA ILE A 90 -0.37 -7.96 -7.31
C ILE A 90 -1.16 -7.72 -8.61
N ARG A 91 -2.10 -8.62 -8.96
CA ARG A 91 -2.93 -8.48 -10.17
C ARG A 91 -3.85 -7.28 -10.12
N LEU A 92 -4.49 -7.03 -8.98
CA LEU A 92 -5.30 -5.82 -8.78
C LEU A 92 -4.46 -4.56 -9.02
N PHE A 93 -3.29 -4.47 -8.39
CA PHE A 93 -2.39 -3.33 -8.54
C PHE A 93 -1.84 -3.20 -9.96
N GLN A 94 -1.60 -4.31 -10.66
CA GLN A 94 -1.22 -4.31 -12.07
C GLN A 94 -2.29 -3.66 -12.94
N LEU A 95 -3.55 -4.05 -12.76
CA LEU A 95 -4.69 -3.47 -13.50
C LEU A 95 -4.86 -1.98 -13.20
N LEU A 96 -4.73 -1.57 -11.94
CA LEU A 96 -4.77 -0.15 -11.57
C LEU A 96 -3.60 0.62 -12.19
N TRP A 97 -2.38 0.09 -12.10
CA TRP A 97 -1.17 0.74 -12.63
C TRP A 97 -1.22 0.99 -14.13
N THR A 98 -1.78 0.06 -14.92
CA THR A 98 -1.87 0.25 -16.39
C THR A 98 -2.64 1.49 -16.84
N ASN A 99 -3.45 2.09 -15.97
CA ASN A 99 -4.30 3.24 -16.29
C ASN A 99 -3.94 4.51 -15.48
N ASN A 100 -2.85 4.49 -14.71
CA ASN A 100 -2.51 5.58 -13.79
C ASN A 100 -1.00 5.83 -13.72
N SER A 101 -0.62 7.10 -13.58
CA SER A 101 0.63 7.43 -12.90
C SER A 101 0.50 7.04 -11.43
N VAL A 102 1.46 6.26 -10.93
CA VAL A 102 1.47 5.77 -9.54
C VAL A 102 2.65 6.36 -8.81
N TRP A 103 2.35 7.09 -7.75
CA TRP A 103 3.34 7.56 -6.79
C TRP A 103 3.35 6.65 -5.58
N VAL A 104 4.51 6.48 -4.97
CA VAL A 104 4.64 5.80 -3.69
C VAL A 104 5.30 6.75 -2.71
N GLU A 105 4.64 6.95 -1.57
CA GLU A 105 5.26 7.47 -0.35
C GLU A 105 5.62 6.29 0.56
N THR A 106 6.81 6.23 1.14
CA THR A 106 7.32 5.01 1.78
C THR A 106 8.28 5.28 2.94
N SER A 107 8.30 4.36 3.91
CA SER A 107 9.26 4.35 5.01
C SER A 107 10.66 3.83 4.60
N LEU A 108 10.82 3.27 3.39
CA LEU A 108 12.00 2.51 2.98
C LEU A 108 13.35 3.16 3.33
N ARG A 109 13.45 4.49 3.21
CA ARG A 109 14.67 5.27 3.51
C ARG A 109 15.16 5.09 4.96
N TYR A 110 14.25 4.84 5.89
CA TYR A 110 14.53 4.71 7.32
C TYR A 110 14.67 3.25 7.76
N ASN A 111 14.40 2.30 6.88
CA ASN A 111 14.53 0.88 7.16
C ASN A 111 15.99 0.41 7.00
N GLU A 112 16.39 -0.59 7.78
CA GLU A 112 17.68 -1.26 7.62
C GLU A 112 17.66 -2.14 6.37
N ILE A 113 18.17 -1.61 5.25
CA ILE A 113 18.08 -2.24 3.92
C ILE A 113 18.67 -3.66 3.86
N GLU A 114 19.74 -3.92 4.61
CA GLU A 114 20.39 -5.23 4.63
C GLU A 114 19.53 -6.27 5.35
N SER A 115 18.79 -5.89 6.39
CA SER A 115 17.82 -6.77 7.05
C SER A 115 16.75 -7.23 6.06
N ILE A 116 16.13 -6.27 5.35
CA ILE A 116 15.06 -6.57 4.38
C ILE A 116 15.58 -7.40 3.21
N THR A 117 16.74 -7.06 2.65
CA THR A 117 17.28 -7.77 1.48
C THR A 117 17.72 -9.20 1.79
N ASN A 118 18.05 -9.52 3.05
CA ASN A 118 18.38 -10.89 3.48
C ASN A 118 17.16 -11.83 3.43
N GLU A 119 15.94 -11.30 3.56
CA GLU A 119 14.70 -12.09 3.49
C GLU A 119 14.22 -12.34 2.05
N ILE A 120 14.75 -11.60 1.08
CA ILE A 120 14.42 -11.75 -0.33
C ILE A 120 15.31 -12.85 -0.93
N SER A 121 14.75 -13.83 -1.63
CA SER A 121 15.56 -14.86 -2.28
C SER A 121 16.13 -14.44 -3.64
N ASP A 122 15.44 -13.54 -4.34
CA ASP A 122 15.76 -13.08 -5.69
C ASP A 122 16.79 -11.94 -5.69
N ASP A 123 18.00 -12.20 -6.21
CA ASP A 123 19.08 -11.21 -6.26
C ASP A 123 18.77 -9.99 -7.13
N THR A 124 17.92 -10.13 -8.15
CA THR A 124 17.49 -9.01 -8.99
C THR A 124 16.61 -8.06 -8.18
N LYS A 125 15.69 -8.61 -7.38
CA LYS A 125 14.87 -7.83 -6.43
C LYS A 125 15.72 -7.16 -5.37
N LYS A 126 16.72 -7.85 -4.80
CA LYS A 126 17.65 -7.26 -3.82
C LYS A 126 18.40 -6.07 -4.39
N ASN A 127 18.99 -6.22 -5.57
CA ASN A 127 19.76 -5.15 -6.21
C ASN A 127 18.86 -3.96 -6.52
N ARG A 128 17.67 -4.21 -7.08
CA ARG A 128 16.72 -3.13 -7.34
C ARG A 128 16.26 -2.43 -6.08
N LEU A 129 16.03 -3.17 -4.98
CA LEU A 129 15.66 -2.59 -3.69
C LEU A 129 16.76 -1.68 -3.14
N ARG A 130 18.04 -2.10 -3.25
CA ARG A 130 19.19 -1.25 -2.88
C ARG A 130 19.27 0.00 -3.74
N ASP A 131 19.02 -0.09 -5.04
CA ASP A 131 19.00 1.06 -5.95
C ASP A 131 17.91 2.07 -5.56
N LEU A 132 16.68 1.58 -5.30
CA LEU A 132 15.56 2.42 -4.86
C LEU A 132 15.85 3.09 -3.50
N HIS A 133 16.42 2.34 -2.56
CA HIS A 133 16.84 2.88 -1.27
C HIS A 133 17.92 3.96 -1.42
N PHE A 134 18.93 3.73 -2.27
CA PHE A 134 19.96 4.72 -2.57
C PHE A 134 19.38 5.97 -3.24
N GLU A 135 18.44 5.82 -4.17
CA GLU A 135 17.75 6.94 -4.82
C GLU A 135 16.99 7.81 -3.79
N LEU A 136 16.22 7.19 -2.90
CA LEU A 136 15.48 7.89 -1.85
C LEU A 136 16.42 8.63 -0.88
N CYS A 137 17.48 7.95 -0.42
CA CYS A 137 18.49 8.51 0.46
C CYS A 137 19.22 9.71 -0.16
N SER A 138 19.71 9.55 -1.39
CA SER A 138 20.50 10.57 -2.09
C SER A 138 19.68 11.83 -2.40
N LYS A 139 18.40 11.67 -2.76
CA LYS A 139 17.48 12.79 -3.01
C LYS A 139 16.87 13.36 -1.72
N GLN A 140 17.08 12.70 -0.59
CA GLN A 140 16.44 13.00 0.70
C GLN A 140 14.91 13.09 0.59
N LYS A 141 14.31 12.15 -0.14
CA LYS A 141 12.86 12.06 -0.34
C LYS A 141 12.33 10.75 0.21
N ASN A 142 11.08 10.77 0.65
CA ASN A 142 10.35 9.60 1.11
C ASN A 142 9.27 9.17 0.10
N TYR A 143 9.43 9.61 -1.15
CA TYR A 143 8.50 9.30 -2.22
C TYR A 143 9.18 9.25 -3.58
N LEU A 144 8.59 8.48 -4.50
CA LEU A 144 8.98 8.43 -5.91
C LEU A 144 7.78 8.08 -6.82
N GLU A 145 7.92 8.35 -8.11
CA GLU A 145 7.00 7.87 -9.14
C GLU A 145 7.45 6.51 -9.65
N LEU A 146 6.51 5.57 -9.81
CA LEU A 146 6.79 4.21 -10.26
C LEU A 146 6.59 4.06 -11.76
N ASN A 147 7.71 4.04 -12.49
CA ASN A 147 7.73 3.90 -13.94
C ASN A 147 7.74 2.44 -14.43
N HIS A 148 8.03 1.49 -13.55
CA HIS A 148 8.09 0.08 -13.88
C HIS A 148 7.22 -0.74 -12.95
N PHE A 149 6.40 -1.64 -13.52
CA PHE A 149 5.57 -2.56 -12.74
C PHE A 149 6.38 -3.41 -11.75
N PHE A 150 7.64 -3.73 -12.09
CA PHE A 150 8.53 -4.45 -11.18
C PHE A 150 8.75 -3.71 -9.85
N ASP A 151 8.87 -2.39 -9.88
CA ASP A 151 9.06 -1.58 -8.67
C ASP A 151 7.77 -1.53 -7.84
N LEU A 152 6.61 -1.41 -8.52
CA LEU A 152 5.30 -1.50 -7.88
C LEU A 152 5.12 -2.83 -7.15
N GLN A 153 5.40 -3.93 -7.84
CA GLN A 153 5.33 -5.26 -7.27
C GLN A 153 6.26 -5.40 -6.07
N LEU A 154 7.48 -4.87 -6.15
CA LEU A 154 8.44 -4.92 -5.04
C LEU A 154 7.91 -4.18 -3.80
N PHE A 155 7.45 -2.93 -3.95
CA PHE A 155 6.86 -2.19 -2.82
C PHE A 155 5.63 -2.89 -2.26
N LEU A 156 4.77 -3.44 -3.12
CA LEU A 156 3.56 -4.13 -2.70
C LEU A 156 3.87 -5.38 -1.89
N GLN A 157 4.84 -6.19 -2.35
CA GLN A 157 5.28 -7.38 -1.62
C GLN A 157 5.88 -7.02 -0.26
N LEU A 158 6.73 -5.99 -0.21
CA LEU A 158 7.29 -5.51 1.06
C LEU A 158 6.20 -5.03 2.02
N GLY A 159 5.16 -4.38 1.49
CA GLY A 159 4.02 -3.92 2.26
C GLY A 159 3.10 -5.04 2.75
N LEU A 160 2.79 -6.04 1.92
CA LEU A 160 1.97 -7.19 2.32
C LEU A 160 2.67 -8.04 3.37
N ARG A 161 4.00 -8.14 3.30
CA ARG A 161 4.84 -8.91 4.22
C ARG A 161 5.25 -8.14 5.47
N GLU A 162 4.65 -6.96 5.68
CA GLU A 162 4.86 -6.10 6.84
C GLU A 162 6.32 -5.63 7.06
N GLN A 163 7.11 -5.60 5.98
CA GLN A 163 8.54 -5.22 6.01
C GLN A 163 8.76 -3.71 5.81
N VAL A 164 7.94 -3.09 4.95
CA VAL A 164 8.03 -1.67 4.61
C VAL A 164 6.65 -1.07 4.46
N SER A 165 6.38 0.02 5.18
CA SER A 165 5.12 0.74 5.03
C SER A 165 5.19 1.67 3.81
N SER A 166 4.14 1.63 3.00
CA SER A 166 4.04 2.42 1.78
C SER A 166 2.60 2.88 1.55
N VAL A 167 2.44 4.01 0.87
CA VAL A 167 1.16 4.50 0.38
C VAL A 167 1.24 4.63 -1.13
N PHE A 168 0.42 3.84 -1.82
CA PHE A 168 0.31 3.89 -3.27
C PHE A 168 -0.74 4.90 -3.65
N ILE A 169 -0.36 5.91 -4.44
CA ILE A 169 -1.20 7.04 -4.83
C ILE A 169 -1.48 6.91 -6.33
N PHE A 170 -2.73 6.61 -6.67
CA PHE A 170 -3.20 6.52 -8.05
C PHE A 170 -3.87 7.84 -8.42
N GLU A 171 -3.10 8.74 -9.03
CA GLU A 171 -3.48 10.14 -9.23
C GLU A 171 -4.77 10.28 -10.07
N THR A 172 -4.82 9.62 -11.23
CA THR A 172 -5.95 9.75 -12.16
C THR A 172 -7.24 9.19 -11.57
N MET A 173 -7.15 8.05 -10.88
CA MET A 173 -8.31 7.43 -10.23
C MET A 173 -8.68 8.08 -8.89
N LYS A 174 -7.81 8.90 -8.31
CA LYS A 174 -7.93 9.52 -6.98
C LYS A 174 -8.07 8.50 -5.86
N PHE A 175 -7.16 7.52 -5.85
CA PHE A 175 -7.05 6.56 -4.77
C PHE A 175 -5.73 6.73 -4.03
N CYS A 176 -5.76 6.44 -2.74
CA CYS A 176 -4.55 6.02 -2.05
C CYS A 176 -4.79 4.73 -1.27
N VAL A 177 -3.80 3.84 -1.28
CA VAL A 177 -3.83 2.54 -0.63
C VAL A 177 -2.65 2.44 0.34
N TRP A 178 -2.92 2.23 1.61
CA TRP A 178 -1.89 2.05 2.64
C TRP A 178 -1.54 0.57 2.77
N SER A 179 -0.25 0.26 2.71
CA SER A 179 0.29 -1.08 2.96
C SER A 179 0.79 -1.24 4.40
N ASN A 180 1.33 -2.42 4.71
CA ASN A 180 1.76 -2.82 6.05
C ASN A 180 0.58 -3.01 7.02
N PHE A 181 -0.41 -3.77 6.53
CA PHE A 181 -1.62 -4.16 7.24
C PHE A 181 -1.95 -5.64 6.93
N ASP A 182 -0.92 -6.48 6.70
CA ASP A 182 -1.05 -7.87 6.23
C ASP A 182 -1.85 -7.95 4.90
N LEU A 183 -2.66 -8.99 4.68
CA LEU A 183 -3.60 -9.15 3.57
C LEU A 183 -4.90 -8.34 3.74
N ASN A 184 -4.84 -7.21 4.44
CA ASN A 184 -5.88 -6.18 4.44
C ASN A 184 -5.21 -4.81 4.23
N MET A 185 -5.81 -3.91 3.45
CA MET A 185 -5.19 -2.61 3.12
C MET A 185 -6.25 -1.52 3.17
N PRO A 186 -6.08 -0.47 3.99
CA PRO A 186 -6.92 0.70 3.93
C PRO A 186 -6.83 1.37 2.55
N VAL A 187 -7.98 1.83 2.04
CA VAL A 187 -8.09 2.50 0.75
C VAL A 187 -8.94 3.74 0.91
N TYR A 188 -8.41 4.90 0.53
CA TYR A 188 -9.22 6.08 0.28
C TYR A 188 -9.66 6.11 -1.17
N SER A 189 -10.92 6.47 -1.41
CA SER A 189 -11.49 6.59 -2.74
C SER A 189 -12.24 7.92 -2.91
N GLY A 190 -11.62 8.87 -3.62
CA GLY A 190 -12.17 10.21 -3.81
C GLY A 190 -13.24 10.33 -4.89
N ASN A 191 -13.43 9.30 -5.73
CA ASN A 191 -14.38 9.32 -6.84
C ASN A 191 -15.26 8.08 -6.86
N LYS A 192 -16.57 8.27 -6.71
CA LYS A 192 -17.56 7.18 -6.64
C LYS A 192 -17.54 6.25 -7.87
N SER A 193 -17.43 6.79 -9.08
CA SER A 193 -17.38 5.97 -10.30
C SER A 193 -16.14 5.08 -10.32
N ASN A 194 -15.00 5.62 -9.89
CA ASN A 194 -13.78 4.85 -9.75
C ASN A 194 -13.90 3.85 -8.59
N THR A 195 -14.56 4.19 -7.47
CA THR A 195 -14.82 3.25 -6.38
C THR A 195 -15.57 2.00 -6.86
N GLU A 196 -16.59 2.16 -7.70
CA GLU A 196 -17.33 1.02 -8.27
C GLU A 196 -16.46 0.19 -9.22
N LEU A 197 -15.60 0.85 -10.03
CA LEU A 197 -14.62 0.14 -10.86
C LEU A 197 -13.63 -0.66 -10.00
N LEU A 198 -13.10 -0.06 -8.94
CA LEU A 198 -12.20 -0.72 -8.00
C LEU A 198 -12.90 -1.93 -7.37
N ARG A 199 -14.14 -1.78 -6.90
CA ARG A 199 -14.96 -2.87 -6.36
C ARG A 199 -15.12 -4.02 -7.36
N LEU A 200 -15.38 -3.71 -8.64
CA LEU A 200 -15.48 -4.70 -9.70
C LEU A 200 -14.15 -5.46 -9.91
N ILE A 201 -13.04 -4.73 -10.00
CA ILE A 201 -11.69 -5.33 -10.14
C ILE A 201 -11.40 -6.23 -8.95
N CYS A 202 -11.62 -5.76 -7.71
CA CYS A 202 -11.45 -6.56 -6.49
C CYS A 202 -12.20 -7.89 -6.61
N THR A 203 -13.51 -7.84 -6.87
CA THR A 203 -14.33 -9.06 -6.93
C THR A 203 -13.90 -10.03 -8.03
N THR A 204 -13.42 -9.50 -9.15
CA THR A 204 -12.91 -10.31 -10.27
C THR A 204 -11.64 -11.07 -9.89
N GLU A 205 -10.74 -10.43 -9.14
CA GLU A 205 -9.49 -11.05 -8.65
C GLU A 205 -9.68 -11.85 -7.35
N GLY A 206 -10.92 -11.97 -6.84
CA GLY A 206 -11.22 -12.70 -5.61
C GLY A 206 -10.83 -11.97 -4.32
N LEU A 207 -10.82 -10.64 -4.38
CA LEU A 207 -10.70 -9.71 -3.25
C LEU A 207 -12.01 -8.93 -3.07
N TYR A 208 -12.10 -8.16 -2.00
CA TYR A 208 -13.28 -7.39 -1.64
C TYR A 208 -12.86 -5.99 -1.20
N LEU A 209 -13.65 -5.01 -1.61
CA LEU A 209 -13.57 -3.64 -1.11
C LEU A 209 -14.71 -3.46 -0.10
N ARG A 210 -14.40 -3.28 1.17
CA ARG A 210 -15.40 -3.10 2.24
C ARG A 210 -15.50 -1.67 2.69
#